data_AF-A0A9D1S3Q7-F1
#
_entry.id   AF-A0A9D1S3Q7-F1
#
_cell.length_a   1.000
_cell.length_b   1.000
_cell.length_c   1.000
_cell.angle_alpha   90.00
_cell.angle_beta   90.00
_cell.angle_gamma   90.00
#
_symmetry.space_group_name_H-M   'P 1'
#
loop_
_entity.id
_entity.type
_entity.pdbx_description
1 polymer ?
#
loop_
_entity_poly.entity_id
_entity_poly.type
_entity_poly.pdbx_seq_one_letter_code
_entity_poly.pdbx_strand_id
1 'polypeptide(L)'
;MKLIIAIVQDEDASRLVSNLMNEGYGVTKLATTGGFLRAGNTTLLVGVDDDKFDGAMAVIEKVCKSRKQIATSPSPVAGTTGVYVPYPIEVMVGGATIFVLNVEQFIKM
;
A
#
# COMPACT_ATOMS: atom_id res chain seq x y z
N MET A 1 -21.96 7.49 0.27
CA MET A 1 -20.85 6.92 1.05
C MET A 1 -19.96 6.09 0.12
N LYS A 2 -18.65 6.09 0.36
CA LYS A 2 -17.66 5.30 -0.40
C LYS A 2 -16.94 4.31 0.51
N LEU A 3 -16.47 3.22 -0.09
CA LEU A 3 -15.47 2.34 0.50
C LEU A 3 -14.16 2.52 -0.27
N ILE A 4 -13.13 2.99 0.43
CA ILE A 4 -11.77 3.10 -0.09
C ILE A 4 -11.03 1.81 0.28
N ILE A 5 -10.47 1.14 -0.74
CA ILE A 5 -9.54 0.02 -0.59
C ILE A 5 -8.16 0.53 -0.98
N ALA A 6 -7.30 0.78 0.00
CA ALA A 6 -5.95 1.31 -0.22
C ALA A 6 -4.90 0.25 0.05
N ILE A 7 -4.16 -0.15 -0.99
CA ILE A 7 -3.01 -1.05 -0.89
C ILE A 7 -1.77 -0.17 -0.77
N VAL A 8 -1.09 -0.27 0.36
CA VAL A 8 0.05 0.57 0.75
C VAL A 8 1.22 -0.29 1.23
N GLN A 9 2.43 0.27 1.25
CA GLN A 9 3.59 -0.39 1.84
C GLN A 9 3.47 -0.47 3.36
N ASP A 10 4.02 -1.53 3.94
CA ASP A 10 4.01 -1.74 5.39
C ASP A 10 4.71 -0.62 6.16
N GLU A 11 5.76 -0.02 5.57
CA GLU A 11 6.50 1.11 6.12
C GLU A 11 5.61 2.35 6.36
N ASP A 12 4.65 2.59 5.46
CA ASP A 12 3.77 3.76 5.51
C ASP A 12 2.44 3.44 6.24
N ALA A 13 2.09 2.16 6.38
CA ALA A 13 0.79 1.72 6.89
C ALA A 13 0.48 2.24 8.30
N SER A 14 1.42 2.13 9.24
CA SER A 14 1.21 2.58 10.62
C SER A 14 0.95 4.10 10.68
N ARG A 15 1.78 4.87 9.96
CA ARG A 15 1.64 6.32 9.88
C ARG A 15 0.32 6.72 9.23
N LEU A 16 -0.08 6.05 8.14
CA LEU A 16 -1.33 6.34 7.45
C LEU A 16 -2.54 6.08 8.35
N VAL A 17 -2.57 4.94 9.04
CA VAL A 17 -3.63 4.61 10.00
C VAL A 17 -3.75 5.69 11.07
N SER A 18 -2.64 6.10 11.69
CA SER A 18 -2.68 7.16 12.71
C SER A 18 -3.20 8.49 12.17
N ASN A 19 -2.79 8.92 10.97
CA ASN A 19 -3.27 10.19 10.41
C ASN A 19 -4.77 10.12 10.07
N LEU A 20 -5.22 9.02 9.46
CA LEU A 20 -6.64 8.82 9.16
C LEU A 20 -7.49 8.80 10.43
N MET A 21 -7.06 8.07 11.47
CA MET A 21 -7.81 8.03 12.74
C MET A 21 -7.83 9.39 13.45
N ASN A 22 -6.75 10.16 13.41
CA ASN A 22 -6.69 11.50 13.99
C ASN A 22 -7.64 12.49 13.29
N GLU A 23 -7.89 12.30 11.99
CA GLU A 23 -8.88 13.07 11.23
C GLU A 23 -10.31 12.50 11.34
N GLY A 24 -10.51 11.46 12.15
CA GLY A 24 -11.82 10.89 12.45
C GLY A 24 -12.29 9.79 11.47
N TYR A 25 -11.41 9.29 10.61
CA TYR A 25 -11.73 8.17 9.71
C TYR A 25 -11.58 6.82 10.41
N GLY A 26 -12.58 5.95 10.24
CA GLY A 26 -12.50 4.55 10.68
C GLY A 26 -11.70 3.73 9.68
N VAL A 27 -10.71 2.97 10.16
CA VAL A 27 -9.82 2.16 9.33
C VAL A 27 -9.81 0.71 9.79
N THR A 28 -9.94 -0.23 8.85
CA THR A 28 -9.67 -1.65 9.08
C THR A 28 -8.43 -2.06 8.29
N LYS A 29 -7.48 -2.71 8.97
CA LYS A 29 -6.19 -3.11 8.40
C LYS A 29 -6.16 -4.62 8.12
N LEU A 30 -5.71 -5.01 6.93
CA LEU A 30 -5.43 -6.39 6.55
C LEU A 30 -3.95 -6.53 6.15
N ALA A 31 -3.29 -7.57 6.65
CA ALA A 31 -1.99 -7.99 6.14
C ALA A 31 -2.20 -8.73 4.81
N THR A 32 -1.54 -8.27 3.76
CA THR A 32 -1.67 -8.82 2.41
C THR A 32 -0.29 -9.08 1.80
N THR A 33 -0.24 -9.72 0.64
CA THR A 33 1.02 -10.01 -0.07
C THR A 33 0.85 -9.62 -1.52
N GLY A 34 1.79 -8.84 -2.06
CA GLY A 34 1.78 -8.43 -3.46
C GLY A 34 2.11 -9.61 -4.38
N GLY A 35 1.30 -9.84 -5.42
CA GLY A 35 1.50 -10.98 -6.33
C GLY A 35 2.80 -10.93 -7.14
N PHE A 36 3.28 -9.72 -7.50
CA PHE A 36 4.47 -9.54 -8.34
C PHE A 36 5.78 -9.72 -7.55
N LEU A 37 5.96 -8.93 -6.49
CA LEU A 37 7.17 -8.95 -5.66
C LEU A 37 7.17 -10.07 -4.61
N ARG A 38 6.04 -10.76 -4.43
CA ARG A 38 5.80 -11.73 -3.34
C ARG A 38 6.19 -11.19 -1.96
N ALA A 39 6.10 -9.87 -1.80
CA ALA A 39 6.45 -9.14 -0.60
C ALA A 39 5.19 -8.75 0.18
N GLY A 40 5.32 -8.69 1.51
CA GLY A 40 4.26 -8.21 2.40
C GLY A 40 3.88 -6.77 2.10
N ASN A 41 2.58 -6.50 2.14
CA ASN A 41 2.03 -5.14 2.09
C ASN A 41 0.79 -5.07 2.96
N THR A 42 0.24 -3.87 3.11
CA THR A 42 -0.94 -3.64 3.93
C THR A 42 -2.08 -3.16 3.04
N THR A 43 -3.25 -3.77 3.19
CA THR A 43 -4.50 -3.27 2.62
C THR A 43 -5.33 -2.61 3.71
N LEU A 44 -5.76 -1.38 3.47
CA LEU A 44 -6.64 -0.63 4.37
C LEU A 44 -8.03 -0.52 3.74
N LEU A 45 -9.06 -0.78 4.54
CA LEU A 45 -10.45 -0.53 4.21
C LEU A 45 -10.93 0.69 5.01
N VAL A 46 -11.41 1.71 4.32
CA VAL A 46 -11.85 2.97 4.92
C VAL A 46 -13.25 3.30 4.37
N GLY A 47 -14.26 3.22 5.22
CA GLY A 47 -15.61 3.69 4.90
C GLY A 47 -15.71 5.20 5.16
N VAL A 48 -16.09 5.98 4.16
CA VAL A 48 -16.16 7.44 4.25
C VAL A 48 -17.45 7.99 3.66
N ASP A 49 -18.03 9.00 4.30
CA ASP A 49 -19.11 9.79 3.71
C ASP A 49 -18.61 10.52 2.46
N ASP A 50 -19.52 10.81 1.51
CA ASP A 50 -19.13 11.36 0.21
C ASP A 50 -18.49 12.76 0.34
N ASP A 51 -18.91 13.55 1.33
CA ASP A 51 -18.37 14.89 1.64
C ASP A 51 -16.97 14.84 2.29
N LYS A 52 -16.58 13.70 2.86
CA LYS A 52 -15.26 13.51 3.49
C LYS A 52 -14.29 12.71 2.62
N PHE A 53 -14.73 12.26 1.46
CA PHE A 53 -13.93 11.45 0.55
C PHE A 53 -12.63 12.16 0.14
N ASP A 54 -12.73 13.42 -0.30
CA ASP A 54 -11.56 14.18 -0.75
C ASP A 54 -10.55 14.42 0.38
N GLY A 55 -11.03 14.60 1.61
CA GLY A 55 -10.19 14.71 2.80
C GLY A 55 -9.40 13.43 3.05
N ALA A 56 -10.05 12.28 3.03
CA ALA A 56 -9.38 10.98 3.19
C ALA A 56 -8.32 10.74 2.10
N MET A 57 -8.62 11.11 0.85
CA MET A 57 -7.67 11.00 -0.26
C MET A 57 -6.45 11.90 -0.07
N ALA A 58 -6.64 13.13 0.41
CA ALA A 58 -5.54 14.05 0.69
C ALA A 58 -4.60 13.52 1.78
N VAL A 59 -5.13 12.86 2.82
CA VAL A 59 -4.31 12.19 3.85
C VAL A 59 -3.48 11.08 3.24
N ILE A 60 -4.09 10.21 2.42
CA ILE A 60 -3.40 9.09 1.80
C ILE A 60 -2.27 9.59 0.89
N GLU A 61 -2.53 10.59 0.05
CA GLU A 61 -1.53 11.18 -0.85
C GLU A 61 -0.36 11.83 -0.09
N LYS A 62 -0.66 12.51 1.03
CA LYS A 62 0.38 13.15 1.85
C LYS A 62 1.33 12.15 2.50
N VAL A 63 0.83 10.98 2.89
CA VAL A 63 1.60 9.95 3.60
C VAL A 63 2.29 9.00 2.64
N CYS A 64 1.58 8.47 1.65
CA CYS A 64 2.07 7.42 0.76
C CYS A 64 2.73 8.04 -0.47
N LYS A 65 4.06 8.11 -0.48
CA LYS A 65 4.85 8.56 -1.63
C LYS A 65 5.61 7.41 -2.27
N SER A 66 5.66 7.38 -3.59
CA SER A 66 6.43 6.39 -4.34
C SER A 66 7.93 6.51 -4.03
N ARG A 67 8.60 5.38 -3.83
CA ARG A 67 10.05 5.28 -3.61
C ARG A 67 10.65 4.32 -4.64
N LYS A 68 11.96 4.40 -4.84
CA LYS A 68 12.69 3.38 -5.60
C LYS A 68 13.08 2.27 -4.64
N GLN A 69 12.73 1.02 -4.96
CA GLN A 69 13.17 -0.15 -4.21
C GLN A 69 14.00 -1.05 -5.14
N ILE A 70 15.08 -1.61 -4.61
CA ILE A 70 15.93 -2.53 -5.35
C ILE A 70 15.34 -3.93 -5.17
N ALA A 71 14.93 -4.58 -6.25
CA ALA A 71 14.51 -5.97 -6.20
C ALA A 71 15.72 -6.86 -5.88
N THR A 72 15.56 -7.81 -4.95
CA THR A 72 16.64 -8.67 -4.48
C THR A 72 17.23 -9.45 -5.65
N SER A 73 18.51 -9.20 -5.94
CA SER A 73 19.25 -9.94 -6.96
C SER A 73 19.23 -11.44 -6.63
N PRO A 74 19.01 -12.34 -7.62
CA PRO A 74 19.24 -13.76 -7.42
C PRO A 74 20.63 -14.00 -6.83
N SER A 75 20.75 -14.95 -5.89
CA SER A 75 22.06 -15.33 -5.34
C SER A 75 23.03 -15.69 -6.48
N PRO A 76 24.28 -15.22 -6.42
CA PRO A 76 25.25 -15.51 -7.46
C PRO A 76 25.39 -17.02 -7.62
N VAL A 77 25.17 -17.51 -8.84
CA VAL A 77 25.37 -18.92 -9.16
C VAL A 77 26.86 -19.10 -9.44
N ALA A 78 27.55 -19.84 -8.56
CA ALA A 78 28.93 -20.24 -8.80
C ALA A 78 28.93 -21.36 -9.85
N GLY A 79 29.20 -21.00 -11.11
CA GLY A 79 29.44 -21.94 -12.20
C GLY A 79 30.92 -22.28 -12.32
N THR A 80 31.23 -23.37 -13.02
CA THR A 80 32.61 -23.83 -13.31
C THR A 80 33.46 -22.81 -14.06
N THR A 81 32.86 -21.77 -14.64
CA THR A 81 33.51 -20.73 -15.45
C THR A 81 33.50 -19.32 -14.83
N GLY A 82 33.06 -19.16 -13.56
CA GLY A 82 33.09 -17.89 -12.84
C GLY A 82 31.80 -17.54 -12.10
N VAL A 83 31.83 -16.42 -11.37
CA VAL A 83 30.69 -15.92 -10.57
C VAL A 83 29.86 -14.97 -11.42
N TYR A 84 28.60 -15.31 -11.70
CA TYR A 84 27.64 -14.40 -12.32
C TYR A 84 26.88 -13.63 -11.23
N VAL A 85 27.09 -12.31 -11.14
CA VAL A 85 26.35 -11.42 -10.24
C VAL A 85 25.30 -10.67 -11.06
N PRO A 86 24.00 -10.98 -10.94
CA PRO A 86 22.96 -10.25 -11.65
C PRO A 86 22.88 -8.80 -11.15
N TYR A 87 22.78 -7.85 -12.09
CA TYR A 87 22.56 -6.44 -11.76
C TYR A 87 21.22 -6.28 -11.02
N PRO A 88 21.18 -5.48 -9.94
CA PRO A 88 19.93 -5.22 -9.24
C PRO A 88 18.94 -4.48 -10.16
N ILE A 89 17.70 -4.94 -10.20
CA ILE A 89 16.64 -4.28 -10.96
C ILE A 89 15.97 -3.25 -10.02
N GLU A 90 16.05 -1.97 -10.37
CA GLU A 90 15.27 -0.93 -9.69
C GLU A 90 13.80 -1.08 -10.09
N VAL A 91 12.94 -1.32 -9.10
CA VAL A 91 11.49 -1.26 -9.26
C VAL A 91 10.98 -0.03 -8.51
N MET A 92 10.06 0.70 -9.12
CA MET A 92 9.30 1.73 -8.42
C MET A 92 8.33 1.03 -7.47
N VAL A 93 8.52 1.18 -6.17
CA VAL A 93 7.66 0.58 -5.15
C VAL A 93 7.31 1.64 -4.12
N GLY A 94 6.02 1.81 -3.87
CA GLY A 94 5.49 2.80 -2.93
C GLY A 94 4.37 3.61 -3.55
N GLY A 95 3.84 4.54 -2.76
CA GLY A 95 2.54 5.15 -3.06
C GLY A 95 1.40 4.24 -2.59
N ALA A 96 0.18 4.58 -3.01
CA ALA A 96 -1.02 3.84 -2.67
C ALA A 96 -1.73 3.42 -3.96
N THR A 97 -2.06 2.14 -4.10
CA THR A 97 -3.03 1.70 -5.10
C THR A 97 -4.40 1.75 -4.47
N ILE A 98 -5.31 2.57 -5.03
CA ILE A 98 -6.59 2.87 -4.40
C ILE A 98 -7.73 2.45 -5.32
N PHE A 99 -8.64 1.64 -4.79
CA PHE A 99 -9.95 1.39 -5.41
C PHE A 99 -11.03 2.09 -4.60
N VAL A 100 -11.93 2.77 -5.29
CA VAL A 100 -13.06 3.47 -4.66
C VAL A 100 -14.34 2.79 -5.13
N LEU A 101 -15.09 2.26 -4.18
CA LEU A 101 -16.36 1.59 -4.43
C LEU A 101 -17.50 2.46 -3.90
N ASN A 102 -18.55 2.60 -4.70
CA ASN A 102 -19.80 3.18 -4.22
C ASN A 102 -20.46 2.19 -3.26
N VAL A 103 -20.86 2.67 -2.09
CA VAL A 103 -21.60 1.83 -1.13
C VAL A 103 -23.07 2.15 -1.25
N GLU A 104 -23.86 1.17 -1.65
CA GLU A 104 -25.32 1.28 -1.76
C GLU A 104 -25.99 1.30 -0.37
N GLN A 105 -25.50 0.49 0.56
CA GLN A 105 -26.03 0.41 1.92
C GLN A 105 -24.93 0.22 2.96
N PHE A 106 -25.03 0.97 4.05
CA PHE A 106 -24.14 0.88 5.21
C PHE A 106 -24.94 0.69 6.48
N ILE A 107 -24.55 -0.29 7.30
CA ILE A 107 -25.15 -0.56 8.59
C ILE A 107 -24.03 -0.67 9.62
N LYS A 108 -24.19 0.03 10.74
CA LYS A 108 -23.36 -0.12 11.94
C LYS A 108 -24.27 -0.58 13.08
N MET A 109 -23.94 -1.70 13.69
CA MET A 109 -24.65 -2.29 14.83
C MET A 109 -23.86 -2.08 16.12
#